data_AF-A0A2N2DM28-F1
#
_entry.id   AF-A0A2N2DM28-F1
#
_cell.length_a   1.000
_cell.length_b   1.000
_cell.length_c   1.000
_cell.angle_alpha   90.00
_cell.angle_beta   90.00
_cell.angle_gamma   90.00
#
_symmetry.space_group_name_H-M   'P 1'
#
loop_
_entity.id
_entity.type
_entity.pdbx_description
1 polymer ?
#
loop_
_entity_poly.entity_id
_entity_poly.type
_entity_poly.pdbx_seq_one_letter_code
_entity_poly.pdbx_strand_id
1 'polypeptide(L)'
;MKFVGATDWFIRWPFFIEGLVLGLIGSMIPVAGLYIAYNYVVEWVYVNVPFLPVVPAPVVFNYLAKTLISLGTVIGALGSSFSLRKFLRV
;
A
#
# COMPACT_ATOMS: atom_id res chain seq x y z
N MET A 1 23.69 -17.03 5.97
CA MET A 1 24.54 -15.82 5.73
C MET A 1 25.38 -15.40 6.93
N LYS A 2 25.00 -15.70 8.17
CA LYS A 2 25.80 -15.32 9.35
C LYS A 2 27.20 -15.96 9.38
N PHE A 3 27.34 -17.16 8.81
CA PHE A 3 28.61 -17.92 8.73
C PHE A 3 29.63 -17.39 7.71
N VAL A 4 29.31 -16.32 6.96
CA VAL A 4 30.24 -15.69 6.00
C VAL A 4 30.79 -14.35 6.52
N GLY A 5 30.60 -14.03 7.81
CA GLY A 5 31.08 -12.79 8.43
C GLY A 5 30.22 -11.55 8.20
N ALA A 6 29.04 -11.70 7.60
CA ALA A 6 28.12 -10.58 7.35
C ALA A 6 27.48 -10.07 8.65
N THR A 7 27.43 -8.75 8.83
CA THR A 7 26.76 -8.10 9.96
C THR A 7 25.25 -8.33 9.91
N ASP A 8 24.59 -8.44 11.07
CA ASP A 8 23.13 -8.64 11.15
C ASP A 8 22.33 -7.53 10.42
N TRP A 9 22.95 -6.36 10.20
CA TRP A 9 22.39 -5.27 9.41
C TRP A 9 22.36 -5.58 7.91
N PHE A 10 23.45 -6.12 7.36
CA PHE A 10 23.56 -6.47 5.93
C PHE A 10 22.53 -7.53 5.53
N ILE A 11 22.22 -8.46 6.44
CA ILE A 11 21.25 -9.53 6.20
C ILE A 11 19.82 -9.00 6.14
N ARG A 12 19.48 -7.93 6.87
CA ARG A 12 18.10 -7.42 6.98
C ARG A 12 17.69 -6.48 5.85
N TRP A 13 18.64 -5.76 5.26
CA TRP A 13 18.42 -4.83 4.16
C TRP A 13 17.69 -5.42 2.94
N PRO A 14 18.08 -6.58 2.38
CA PRO A 14 17.40 -7.15 1.22
C PRO A 14 15.92 -7.45 1.50
N PHE A 15 15.60 -7.98 2.68
CA PHE A 15 14.22 -8.25 3.07
C PHE A 15 13.41 -6.96 3.30
N PHE A 16 14.02 -5.92 3.85
CA PHE A 16 13.35 -4.62 4.00
C PHE A 16 12.92 -4.06 2.63
N ILE A 17 13.81 -4.14 1.63
CA ILE A 17 13.52 -3.73 0.25
C ILE A 17 12.42 -4.62 -0.34
N GLU A 18 12.47 -5.94 -0.14
CA GLU A 18 11.41 -6.85 -0.58
C GLU A 18 10.05 -6.49 0.03
N GLY A 19 10.02 -6.16 1.33
CA GLY A 19 8.82 -5.69 2.03
C GLY A 19 8.28 -4.37 1.49
N LEU A 20 9.15 -3.41 1.15
CA LEU A 20 8.77 -2.16 0.49
C LEU A 20 8.13 -2.42 -0.87
N VAL A 21 8.73 -3.27 -1.69
CA VAL A 21 8.23 -3.60 -3.04
C VAL A 21 6.88 -4.30 -2.94
N LEU A 22 6.73 -5.27 -2.03
CA LEU A 22 5.46 -5.94 -1.78
C LEU A 22 4.39 -4.97 -1.25
N GLY A 23 4.75 -4.05 -0.37
CA GLY A 23 3.84 -3.01 0.14
C GLY A 23 3.39 -2.04 -0.95
N LEU A 24 4.31 -1.60 -1.81
CA LEU A 24 4.02 -0.75 -2.97
C LEU A 24 3.05 -1.43 -3.93
N ILE A 25 3.39 -2.63 -4.41
CA ILE A 25 2.56 -3.39 -5.35
C ILE A 25 1.22 -3.76 -4.71
N GLY A 26 1.24 -4.22 -3.47
CA GLY A 26 0.04 -4.59 -2.72
C GLY A 26 -0.93 -3.43 -2.52
N SER A 27 -0.42 -2.21 -2.38
CA SER A 27 -1.25 -1.00 -2.26
C SER A 27 -1.92 -0.56 -3.56
N MET A 28 -1.42 -1.01 -4.73
CA MET A 28 -2.03 -0.66 -6.02
C MET A 28 -3.41 -1.31 -6.20
N ILE A 29 -3.59 -2.53 -5.69
CA ILE A 29 -4.85 -3.28 -5.80
C ILE A 29 -6.03 -2.52 -5.15
N PRO A 30 -5.98 -2.13 -3.87
CA PRO A 30 -7.09 -1.39 -3.24
C PRO A 30 -7.26 0.01 -3.84
N VAL A 31 -6.19 0.67 -4.27
CA VAL A 31 -6.29 1.98 -4.96
C VAL A 31 -7.05 1.83 -6.28
N ALA A 32 -6.73 0.84 -7.11
CA ALA A 32 -7.47 0.57 -8.34
C ALA A 32 -8.94 0.18 -8.05
N GLY A 33 -9.16 -0.68 -7.05
CA GLY A 33 -10.52 -1.10 -6.66
C GLY A 33 -11.38 0.07 -6.20
N LEU A 34 -10.85 0.94 -5.35
CA LEU A 34 -11.55 2.15 -4.90
C LEU A 34 -11.84 3.12 -6.04
N TYR A 35 -10.97 3.21 -7.05
CA TYR A 35 -11.16 4.11 -8.19
C TYR A 35 -12.37 3.68 -9.00
N ILE A 36 -12.43 2.39 -9.33
CA ILE A 36 -13.52 1.82 -10.12
C ILE A 36 -14.83 1.92 -9.33
N ALA A 37 -14.80 1.52 -8.05
CA ALA A 37 -15.99 1.56 -7.19
C ALA A 37 -16.53 2.99 -7.02
N TYR A 38 -15.64 3.96 -6.79
CA TYR A 38 -16.06 5.36 -6.63
C TYR A 38 -16.71 5.90 -7.91
N ASN A 39 -16.10 5.69 -9.08
CA ASN A 39 -16.70 6.15 -10.34
C ASN A 39 -18.07 5.52 -10.60
N TYR A 40 -18.22 4.23 -10.33
CA TYR A 40 -19.49 3.53 -10.48
C TYR A 40 -20.58 4.11 -9.58
N VAL A 41 -20.26 4.36 -8.30
CA VAL A 41 -21.20 4.96 -7.35
C VAL A 41 -21.56 6.39 -7.75
N VAL A 42 -20.57 7.19 -8.16
CA VAL A 42 -20.80 8.58 -8.57
C VAL A 42 -21.70 8.66 -9.80
N GLU A 43 -21.48 7.81 -10.81
CA GLU A 43 -22.35 7.73 -11.98
C GLU A 43 -23.78 7.36 -11.60
N TRP A 44 -23.94 6.36 -10.71
CA TRP A 44 -25.24 5.97 -10.18
C TRP A 44 -25.94 7.13 -9.44
N VAL A 45 -25.20 7.89 -8.63
CA VAL A 45 -25.74 9.06 -7.91
C VAL A 45 -26.16 10.16 -8.87
N TYR A 46 -25.39 10.45 -9.92
CA TYR A 46 -25.77 11.47 -10.90
C TYR A 46 -27.08 11.14 -11.61
N VAL A 47 -27.35 9.86 -11.87
CA VAL A 47 -28.60 9.42 -12.51
C VAL A 47 -29.78 9.44 -11.54
N ASN A 48 -29.60 9.00 -10.30
CA ASN A 48 -30.71 8.78 -9.36
C ASN A 48 -30.96 9.96 -8.42
N VAL A 49 -29.96 10.80 -8.17
CA VAL A 49 -29.99 11.88 -7.17
C VAL A 49 -29.25 13.13 -7.68
N PRO A 50 -29.72 13.76 -8.78
CA PRO A 50 -28.98 14.82 -9.49
C PRO A 50 -28.80 16.11 -8.68
N PHE A 51 -29.56 16.30 -7.61
CA PHE A 51 -29.44 17.46 -6.73
C PHE A 51 -28.32 17.35 -5.69
N LEU A 52 -27.67 16.18 -5.58
CA LEU A 52 -26.62 15.95 -4.61
C LEU A 52 -25.27 16.37 -5.22
N PRO A 53 -24.59 17.40 -4.67
CA PRO A 53 -23.30 17.80 -5.18
C PRO A 53 -22.24 16.77 -4.79
N VAL A 54 -21.76 16.00 -5.77
CA VAL A 54 -20.71 14.99 -5.57
C VAL A 54 -19.37 15.54 -6.04
N VAL A 55 -18.32 15.37 -5.24
CA VAL A 55 -16.99 15.85 -5.59
C VAL A 55 -16.42 15.00 -6.74
N PRO A 56 -15.85 15.60 -7.79
CA PRO A 56 -15.23 14.87 -8.88
C PRO A 56 -14.11 13.95 -8.37
N ALA A 57 -14.12 12.70 -8.86
CA ALA A 57 -13.15 11.66 -8.49
C ALA A 57 -11.68 12.13 -8.50
N PRO A 58 -11.17 12.86 -9.51
CA PRO A 58 -9.74 13.16 -9.60
C PRO A 58 -9.16 13.93 -8.40
N VAL A 59 -9.95 14.81 -7.79
CA VAL A 59 -9.51 15.63 -6.65
C VAL A 59 -9.34 14.75 -5.41
N VAL A 60 -10.35 13.94 -5.10
CA VAL A 60 -10.36 13.04 -3.94
C VAL A 60 -9.33 11.93 -4.11
N PHE A 61 -9.20 11.39 -5.32
CA PHE A 61 -8.34 10.25 -5.60
C PHE A 61 -6.86 10.54 -5.49
N ASN A 62 -6.44 11.76 -5.83
CA ASN A 62 -5.02 12.13 -5.79
C ASN A 62 -4.48 12.13 -4.35
N TYR A 63 -5.28 12.61 -3.39
CA TYR A 63 -4.94 12.52 -1.97
C TYR A 63 -5.04 11.08 -1.48
N LEU A 64 -6.16 10.39 -1.73
CA LEU A 64 -6.38 9.01 -1.28
C LEU A 64 -5.29 8.05 -1.76
N ALA A 65 -4.93 8.10 -3.04
CA ALA A 65 -3.91 7.25 -3.63
C ALA A 65 -2.54 7.48 -2.99
N LYS A 66 -2.14 8.75 -2.78
CA LYS A 66 -0.87 9.08 -2.10
C LYS A 66 -0.84 8.52 -0.68
N THR A 67 -1.92 8.70 0.08
CA THR A 67 -1.99 8.24 1.47
C THR A 67 -2.00 6.71 1.55
N LEU A 68 -2.75 6.03 0.68
CA LEU A 68 -2.82 4.56 0.66
C LEU A 68 -1.52 3.92 0.20
N ILE A 69 -0.88 4.45 -0.84
CA ILE A 69 0.40 3.93 -1.33
C ILE A 69 1.49 4.12 -0.28
N SER A 70 1.58 5.32 0.32
CA SER A 70 2.56 5.58 1.37
C SER A 70 2.34 4.68 2.60
N LEU A 71 1.10 4.54 3.06
CA LEU A 71 0.78 3.64 4.18
C LEU A 71 1.07 2.18 3.83
N GLY A 72 0.65 1.68 2.66
CA GLY A 72 0.90 0.30 2.24
C GLY A 72 2.39 -0.03 2.14
N THR A 73 3.18 0.93 1.65
CA THR A 73 4.65 0.82 1.58
C THR A 73 5.28 0.76 2.97
N VAL A 74 4.88 1.65 3.87
CA VAL A 74 5.37 1.68 5.26
C VAL A 74 4.99 0.40 5.99
N ILE A 75 3.75 -0.07 5.83
CA ILE A 75 3.27 -1.31 6.44
C ILE A 75 4.05 -2.52 5.88
N GLY A 76 4.31 -2.56 4.56
CA GLY A 76 5.11 -3.62 3.94
C GLY A 76 6.54 -3.68 4.46
N ALA A 77 7.19 -2.52 4.59
CA ALA A 77 8.51 -2.38 5.19
C ALA A 77 8.57 -2.84 6.65
N LEU A 78 7.60 -2.40 7.47
CA LEU A 78 7.51 -2.77 8.88
C LEU A 78 7.17 -4.26 9.05
N GLY A 79 6.26 -4.78 8.24
CA GLY A 79 5.86 -6.19 8.24
C GLY A 79 7.02 -7.13 7.92
N SER A 80 7.82 -6.78 6.90
CA SER A 80 9.04 -7.53 6.58
C SER A 80 10.07 -7.50 7.71
N SER A 81 10.28 -6.31 8.29
CA SER A 81 11.20 -6.14 9.43
C SER A 81 10.77 -6.95 10.66
N PHE A 82 9.46 -7.07 10.90
CA PHE A 82 8.90 -7.84 12.01
C PHE A 82 8.95 -9.35 11.75
N SER A 83 8.65 -9.79 10.53
CA SER A 83 8.72 -11.20 10.11
C SER A 83 10.12 -11.78 10.32
N LEU A 84 11.16 -11.02 9.95
CA LEU A 84 12.56 -11.40 10.18
C LEU A 84 12.92 -11.61 11.65
N ARG A 85 12.36 -10.81 12.57
CA ARG A 85 12.59 -10.99 14.02
C ARG A 85 12.04 -12.31 14.53
N LYS A 86 10.99 -12.84 13.89
CA LYS A 86 10.37 -14.12 14.27
C LYS A 86 11.11 -15.32 13.69
N PHE A 87 11.64 -15.22 12.46
CA PHE A 87 12.36 -16.31 11.79
C PHE A 87 13.85 -16.43 12.16
N LEU A 88 14.51 -15.35 12.60
CA LEU A 88 15.90 -15.38 13.07
C LEU A 88 16.05 -15.72 14.57
N ARG A 89 14.99 -16.21 15.23
CA ARG A 89 15.07 -16.79 16.57
C ARG A 89 15.43 -18.28 16.47
N VAL A 90 16.58 -18.54 15.84
CA VAL A 90 17.38 -19.77 15.87
C VAL A 90 18.85 -19.37 15.78
#